data_AF-A0A351HEN0-F1
#
_entry.id   AF-A0A351HEN0-F1
#
_cell.length_a   1.000
_cell.length_b   1.000
_cell.length_c   1.000
_cell.angle_alpha   90.00
_cell.angle_beta   90.00
_cell.angle_gamma   90.00
#
_symmetry.space_group_name_H-M   'P 1'
#
loop_
_entity.id
_entity.type
_entity.pdbx_description
1 polymer ?
#
loop_
_entity_poly.entity_id
_entity_poly.type
_entity_poly.pdbx_seq_one_letter_code
_entity_poly.pdbx_strand_id
1 'polypeptide(L)'
;MLLDPRAILLFGANVLLLYLTLLVNSALAGWSIYLFLLGPMLVFPALYLRHQSYFICVLLTGLWVDAALPAPFGLFTLGFLCAGAFVFQMRIRFRAEHNYHPIVLAHGLNFFCILLVTLALGTPNFSSLGFWFQVFVTSLASHLVLLVVAPWFFNFERMLFALCHMDTEPEDFPIL
;
A
#
# COMPACT_ATOMS: atom_id res chain seq x y z
N MET A 1 -20.97 -12.21 -8.30
CA MET A 1 -19.74 -12.89 -8.77
C MET A 1 -18.80 -13.06 -7.58
N LEU A 2 -18.09 -14.18 -7.49
CA LEU A 2 -17.16 -14.48 -6.37
C LEU A 2 -15.98 -13.51 -6.28
N LEU A 3 -15.57 -12.92 -7.41
CA LEU A 3 -14.46 -11.97 -7.49
C LEU A 3 -14.80 -10.84 -8.47
N ASP A 4 -14.78 -9.60 -7.98
CA ASP A 4 -14.93 -8.37 -8.76
C ASP A 4 -13.69 -8.20 -9.66
N PRO A 5 -13.82 -7.99 -10.99
CA PRO A 5 -12.67 -7.81 -11.87
C PRO A 5 -11.76 -6.64 -11.45
N ARG A 6 -12.29 -5.64 -10.73
CA ARG A 6 -11.50 -4.55 -10.14
C ARG A 6 -10.40 -5.07 -9.22
N ALA A 7 -10.62 -6.19 -8.52
CA ALA A 7 -9.62 -6.78 -7.63
C ALA A 7 -8.38 -7.28 -8.40
N ILE A 8 -8.56 -7.82 -9.60
CA ILE A 8 -7.46 -8.27 -10.46
C ILE A 8 -6.67 -7.04 -10.97
N LEU A 9 -7.37 -5.99 -11.39
CA LEU A 9 -6.73 -4.75 -11.86
C LEU A 9 -5.91 -4.09 -10.75
N LEU A 10 -6.48 -3.95 -9.56
CA LEU A 10 -5.78 -3.36 -8.40
C LEU A 10 -4.61 -4.23 -7.94
N PHE A 11 -4.78 -5.57 -7.90
CA PHE A 11 -3.67 -6.46 -7.60
C PHE A 11 -2.54 -6.33 -8.64
N GLY A 12 -2.88 -6.28 -9.93
CA GLY A 12 -1.90 -6.05 -11.00
C GLY A 12 -1.19 -4.69 -10.88
N ALA A 13 -1.91 -3.63 -10.53
CA ALA A 13 -1.34 -2.31 -10.25
C ALA A 13 -0.38 -2.35 -9.05
N ASN A 14 -0.73 -3.05 -7.98
CA ASN A 14 0.12 -3.24 -6.81
C ASN A 14 1.42 -4.00 -7.16
N VAL A 15 1.31 -5.08 -7.94
CA VAL A 15 2.47 -5.84 -8.43
C VAL A 15 3.39 -4.94 -9.25
N LEU A 16 2.83 -4.13 -10.15
CA LEU A 16 3.59 -3.19 -10.97
C LEU A 16 4.29 -2.13 -10.10
N LEU A 17 3.60 -1.53 -9.14
CA LEU A 17 4.18 -0.55 -8.21
C LEU A 17 5.34 -1.16 -7.42
N LEU A 18 5.16 -2.37 -6.89
CA LEU A 18 6.22 -3.07 -6.16
C LEU A 18 7.42 -3.32 -7.06
N TYR A 19 7.19 -3.85 -8.25
CA TYR A 19 8.25 -4.15 -9.23
C TYR A 19 9.07 -2.89 -9.59
N LEU A 20 8.38 -1.80 -9.92
CA LEU A 20 9.05 -0.52 -10.23
C LEU A 20 9.84 0.01 -9.03
N THR A 21 9.28 -0.12 -7.82
CA THR A 21 9.97 0.28 -6.58
C THR A 21 11.25 -0.53 -6.37
N LEU A 22 11.21 -1.84 -6.59
CA LEU A 22 12.38 -2.71 -6.49
C LEU A 22 13.47 -2.35 -7.52
N LEU A 23 13.08 -2.00 -8.74
CA LEU A 23 14.01 -1.55 -9.78
C LEU A 23 14.68 -0.24 -9.40
N VAL A 24 13.92 0.73 -8.86
CA VAL A 24 14.47 1.99 -8.34
C VAL A 24 15.38 1.73 -7.15
N ASN A 25 15.00 0.85 -6.22
CA ASN A 25 15.85 0.47 -5.08
C ASN A 25 17.17 -0.18 -5.52
N SER A 26 17.16 -0.98 -6.57
CA SER A 26 18.38 -1.53 -7.15
C SER A 26 19.31 -0.43 -7.68
N ALA A 27 18.75 0.61 -8.33
CA ALA A 27 19.53 1.75 -8.81
C ALA A 27 20.06 2.64 -7.66
N LEU A 28 19.29 2.79 -6.57
CA LEU A 28 19.66 3.60 -5.41
C LEU A 28 20.56 2.87 -4.40
N ALA A 29 20.79 1.56 -4.58
CA ALA A 29 21.59 0.75 -3.66
C ALA A 29 23.00 1.31 -3.43
N GLY A 30 23.61 1.93 -4.46
CA GLY A 30 24.92 2.57 -4.37
C GLY A 30 24.98 3.76 -3.41
N TRP A 31 23.85 4.38 -3.07
CA TRP A 31 23.75 5.50 -2.13
C TRP A 31 23.22 5.09 -0.75
N SER A 32 23.01 3.78 -0.52
CA SER A 32 22.40 3.25 0.70
C SER A 32 21.00 3.83 1.01
N ILE A 33 20.31 4.32 -0.03
CA ILE A 33 18.92 4.79 0.07
C ILE A 33 18.01 3.63 -0.33
N TYR A 34 17.05 3.32 0.54
CA TYR A 34 16.01 2.34 0.26
C TYR A 34 14.65 3.02 0.35
N LEU A 35 13.83 2.85 -0.67
CA LEU A 35 12.47 3.36 -0.74
C LEU A 35 11.48 2.28 -0.36
N PHE A 36 10.54 2.65 0.49
CA PHE A 36 9.46 1.80 0.95
C PHE A 36 8.15 2.44 0.52
N LEU A 37 7.49 1.89 -0.51
CA LEU A 37 6.31 2.49 -1.15
C LEU A 37 5.10 1.54 -1.11
N LEU A 38 4.89 0.88 0.02
CA LEU A 38 3.84 -0.13 0.17
C LEU A 38 2.47 0.46 0.55
N GLY A 39 2.44 1.62 1.20
CA GLY A 39 1.20 2.23 1.71
C GLY A 39 0.07 2.38 0.67
N PRO A 40 0.32 2.89 -0.55
CA PRO A 40 -0.72 3.04 -1.57
C PRO A 40 -1.46 1.76 -1.92
N MET A 41 -0.80 0.60 -1.83
CA MET A 41 -1.31 -0.68 -2.32
C MET A 41 -2.60 -1.14 -1.61
N LEU A 42 -2.87 -0.59 -0.42
CA LEU A 42 -4.04 -0.93 0.39
C LEU A 42 -5.20 0.05 0.24
N VAL A 43 -4.92 1.27 -0.23
CA VAL A 43 -5.89 2.38 -0.18
C VAL A 43 -7.09 2.09 -1.07
N PHE A 44 -6.86 1.85 -2.36
CA PHE A 44 -7.95 1.63 -3.31
C PHE A 44 -8.70 0.31 -3.08
N PRO A 45 -8.02 -0.83 -2.82
CA PRO A 45 -8.71 -2.05 -2.44
C PRO A 45 -9.65 -1.86 -1.25
N ALA A 46 -9.21 -1.16 -0.20
CA ALA A 46 -10.02 -0.94 1.01
C ALA A 46 -11.18 0.04 0.79
N LEU A 47 -11.02 1.03 -0.09
CA LEU A 47 -12.03 2.05 -0.34
C LEU A 47 -13.05 1.66 -1.43
N TYR A 48 -12.67 0.89 -2.45
CA TYR A 48 -13.46 0.69 -3.67
C TYR A 48 -13.96 -0.73 -3.90
N LEU A 49 -13.39 -1.75 -3.25
CA LEU A 49 -13.83 -3.13 -3.42
C LEU A 49 -14.89 -3.54 -2.40
N ARG A 50 -15.72 -4.51 -2.81
CA ARG A 50 -16.61 -5.28 -1.93
C ARG A 50 -15.81 -6.13 -0.96
N HIS A 51 -16.40 -6.52 0.17
CA HIS A 51 -15.68 -7.20 1.26
C HIS A 51 -14.88 -8.44 0.81
N GLN A 52 -15.50 -9.33 0.03
CA GLN A 52 -14.85 -10.56 -0.46
C GLN A 52 -13.68 -10.26 -1.41
N SER A 53 -13.89 -9.35 -2.36
CA SER A 53 -12.89 -8.98 -3.37
C SER A 53 -11.75 -8.17 -2.77
N TYR A 54 -12.05 -7.31 -1.80
CA TYR A 54 -11.08 -6.63 -0.94
C TYR A 54 -10.17 -7.63 -0.24
N PHE A 55 -10.75 -8.60 0.47
CA PHE A 55 -9.99 -9.57 1.25
C PHE A 55 -9.02 -10.35 0.37
N ILE A 56 -9.50 -10.85 -0.78
CA ILE A 56 -8.67 -11.62 -1.72
C ILE A 56 -7.56 -10.73 -2.31
N CYS A 57 -7.88 -9.51 -2.75
CA CYS A 57 -6.91 -8.59 -3.33
C CYS A 57 -5.78 -8.25 -2.34
N VAL A 58 -6.13 -7.95 -1.09
CA VAL A 58 -5.16 -7.61 -0.04
C VAL A 58 -4.36 -8.82 0.40
N LEU A 59 -4.99 -9.99 0.52
CA LEU A 59 -4.30 -11.25 0.82
C LEU A 59 -3.23 -11.56 -0.24
N LEU A 60 -3.61 -11.52 -1.52
CA LEU A 60 -2.68 -11.79 -2.62
C LEU A 60 -1.56 -10.74 -2.69
N THR A 61 -1.90 -9.45 -2.49
CA THR A 61 -0.91 -8.37 -2.45
C THR A 61 0.09 -8.61 -1.31
N GLY A 62 -0.40 -8.93 -0.11
CA GLY A 62 0.45 -9.22 1.05
C GLY A 62 1.38 -10.42 0.82
N LEU A 63 0.84 -11.52 0.29
CA LEU A 63 1.63 -12.72 -0.03
C LEU A 63 2.71 -12.42 -1.08
N TRP A 64 2.39 -11.59 -2.07
CA TRP A 64 3.34 -11.18 -3.10
C TRP A 64 4.46 -10.30 -2.53
N VAL A 65 4.11 -9.35 -1.65
CA VAL A 65 5.08 -8.50 -0.95
C VAL A 65 6.00 -9.33 -0.06
N ASP A 66 5.45 -10.27 0.73
CA ASP A 66 6.23 -11.17 1.58
C ASP A 66 7.16 -12.08 0.77
N ALA A 67 6.75 -12.49 -0.44
CA ALA A 67 7.59 -13.28 -1.33
C ALA A 67 8.71 -12.45 -1.99
N ALA A 68 8.49 -11.16 -2.20
CA ALA A 68 9.40 -10.27 -2.93
C ALA A 68 10.42 -9.55 -2.02
N LEU A 69 10.08 -9.31 -0.74
CA LEU A 69 10.90 -8.57 0.19
C LEU A 69 11.64 -9.51 1.17
N PRO A 70 12.88 -9.16 1.58
CA PRO A 70 13.66 -9.95 2.54
C PRO A 70 13.17 -9.67 3.98
N ALA A 71 11.93 -10.05 4.27
CA ALA A 71 11.30 -9.95 5.57
C ALA A 71 10.73 -11.32 6.01
N PRO A 72 10.45 -11.52 7.31
CA PRO A 72 9.77 -12.73 7.77
C PRO A 72 8.46 -12.94 7.00
N PHE A 73 8.30 -14.12 6.37
CA PHE A 73 7.12 -14.41 5.57
C PHE A 73 5.84 -14.30 6.42
N GLY A 74 4.82 -13.63 5.90
CA GLY A 74 3.56 -13.35 6.59
C GLY A 74 3.53 -12.01 7.32
N LEU A 75 4.68 -11.33 7.46
CA LEU A 75 4.78 -10.04 8.15
C LEU A 75 3.90 -8.98 7.47
N PHE A 76 4.03 -8.83 6.15
CA PHE A 76 3.21 -7.88 5.39
C PHE A 76 1.82 -8.41 5.15
N THR A 77 1.63 -9.72 4.91
CA THR A 77 0.30 -10.30 4.72
C THR A 77 -0.62 -10.01 5.92
N LEU A 78 -0.17 -10.30 7.14
CA LEU A 78 -0.94 -10.02 8.34
C LEU A 78 -1.08 -8.52 8.59
N GLY A 79 -0.01 -7.75 8.42
CA GLY A 79 -0.05 -6.29 8.56
C GLY A 79 -1.05 -5.63 7.61
N PHE A 80 -1.10 -6.08 6.35
CA PHE A 80 -1.97 -5.58 5.30
C PHE A 80 -3.43 -5.92 5.57
N LEU A 81 -3.73 -7.15 6.00
CA LEU A 81 -5.09 -7.55 6.37
C LEU A 81 -5.60 -6.74 7.57
N CYS A 82 -4.78 -6.54 8.60
CA CYS A 82 -5.14 -5.75 9.78
C CYS A 82 -5.34 -4.27 9.44
N ALA A 83 -4.36 -3.63 8.80
CA ALA A 83 -4.43 -2.21 8.46
C ALA A 83 -5.50 -1.92 7.40
N GLY A 84 -5.63 -2.80 6.40
CA GLY A 84 -6.69 -2.72 5.40
C GLY A 84 -8.08 -2.86 6.02
N ALA A 85 -8.27 -3.75 6.99
CA ALA A 85 -9.57 -3.92 7.66
C ALA A 85 -9.97 -2.67 8.45
N PHE A 86 -8.99 -2.02 9.10
CA PHE A 86 -9.19 -0.74 9.77
C PHE A 86 -9.63 0.36 8.78
N VAL A 87 -8.94 0.49 7.64
CA VAL A 87 -9.31 1.46 6.59
C VAL A 87 -10.68 1.13 6.00
N PHE A 88 -10.95 -0.15 5.73
CA PHE A 88 -12.23 -0.63 5.19
C PHE A 88 -13.40 -0.29 6.13
N GLN A 89 -13.22 -0.42 7.45
CA GLN A 89 -14.23 -0.06 8.44
C GLN A 89 -14.51 1.46 8.47
N MET A 90 -13.48 2.28 8.24
CA MET A 90 -13.57 3.73 8.24
C MET A 90 -13.90 4.34 6.86
N ARG A 91 -14.05 3.52 5.81
CA ARG A 91 -14.18 3.95 4.41
C ARG A 91 -15.31 4.95 4.14
N ILE A 92 -16.41 4.89 4.91
CA ILE A 92 -17.56 5.79 4.76
C ILE A 92 -17.15 7.24 5.06
N ARG A 93 -16.34 7.45 6.11
CA ARG A 93 -15.83 8.78 6.47
C ARG A 93 -14.85 9.30 5.43
N PHE A 94 -13.97 8.43 4.94
CA PHE A 94 -12.94 8.80 3.97
C PHE A 94 -13.47 9.07 2.55
N ARG A 95 -14.62 8.51 2.17
CA ARG A 95 -15.29 8.80 0.89
C ARG A 95 -16.17 10.05 0.93
N ALA A 96 -16.68 10.43 2.09
CA ALA A 96 -17.56 11.58 2.24
C ALA A 96 -16.83 12.92 2.15
N GLU A 97 -15.54 12.94 2.47
CA GLU A 97 -14.70 14.14 2.44
C GLU A 97 -13.79 14.14 1.18
N HIS A 98 -13.42 15.32 0.67
CA HIS A 98 -12.87 15.56 -0.67
C HIS A 98 -11.55 14.80 -1.01
N ASN A 99 -11.21 14.73 -2.32
CA ASN A 99 -10.11 14.02 -3.01
C ASN A 99 -8.70 13.85 -2.36
N TYR A 100 -8.37 14.47 -1.23
CA TYR A 100 -7.04 14.41 -0.59
C TYR A 100 -6.84 13.21 0.35
N HIS A 101 -7.90 12.60 0.87
CA HIS A 101 -7.79 11.50 1.85
C HIS A 101 -6.98 10.28 1.38
N PRO A 102 -7.06 9.82 0.11
CA PRO A 102 -6.30 8.65 -0.33
C PRO A 102 -4.78 8.84 -0.20
N ILE A 103 -4.28 10.05 -0.46
CA ILE A 103 -2.84 10.36 -0.36
C ILE A 103 -2.41 10.33 1.11
N VAL A 104 -3.16 10.97 2.00
CA VAL A 104 -2.87 10.97 3.45
C VAL A 104 -2.91 9.54 4.01
N LEU A 105 -3.91 8.75 3.60
CA LEU A 105 -3.99 7.33 3.96
C LEU A 105 -2.78 6.55 3.45
N ALA A 106 -2.32 6.81 2.23
CA ALA A 106 -1.13 6.18 1.68
C ALA A 106 0.11 6.45 2.55
N HIS A 107 0.33 7.70 2.97
CA HIS A 107 1.43 8.04 3.87
C HIS A 107 1.29 7.33 5.23
N GLY A 108 0.09 7.36 5.84
CA GLY A 108 -0.15 6.71 7.12
C GLY A 108 0.10 5.20 7.07
N LEU A 109 -0.39 4.53 6.02
CA LEU A 109 -0.16 3.10 5.80
C LEU A 109 1.31 2.80 5.48
N ASN A 110 1.98 3.66 4.74
CA ASN A 110 3.39 3.49 4.43
C ASN A 110 4.26 3.61 5.69
N PHE A 111 3.96 4.60 6.53
CA PHE A 111 4.60 4.76 7.84
C PHE A 111 4.34 3.54 8.73
N PHE A 112 3.11 3.03 8.76
CA PHE A 112 2.79 1.79 9.46
C PHE A 112 3.65 0.62 8.98
N CYS A 113 3.83 0.44 7.67
CA CYS A 113 4.67 -0.64 7.15
C CYS A 113 6.16 -0.47 7.53
N ILE A 114 6.68 0.76 7.51
CA ILE A 114 8.05 1.06 7.95
C ILE A 114 8.21 0.72 9.44
N LEU A 115 7.26 1.13 10.29
CA LEU A 115 7.27 0.77 11.71
C LEU A 115 7.26 -0.75 11.90
N LEU A 116 6.41 -1.44 11.16
CA LEU A 116 6.25 -2.88 11.25
C LEU A 116 7.54 -3.63 10.89
N VAL A 117 8.25 -3.22 9.83
CA VAL A 117 9.60 -3.73 9.48
C VAL A 117 10.64 -3.37 10.54
N THR A 118 10.63 -2.13 11.01
CA THR A 118 11.56 -1.62 12.01
C THR A 118 11.46 -2.43 13.31
N LEU A 119 10.24 -2.76 13.74
CA LEU A 119 9.99 -3.58 14.93
C LEU A 119 10.31 -5.05 14.71
N ALA A 120 10.02 -5.61 13.54
CA ALA A 120 10.25 -7.03 13.27
C ALA A 120 11.74 -7.39 13.10
N LEU A 121 12.52 -6.52 12.45
CA LEU A 121 13.91 -6.79 12.07
C LEU A 121 14.94 -5.95 12.85
N GLY A 122 14.52 -4.83 13.44
CA GLY A 122 15.42 -3.85 14.03
C GLY A 122 15.80 -4.09 15.49
N THR A 123 15.12 -4.98 16.22
CA THR A 123 15.32 -5.14 17.68
C THR A 123 16.78 -5.33 18.12
N PRO A 124 17.66 -6.05 17.40
CA PRO A 124 19.05 -6.19 17.81
C PRO A 124 19.88 -4.90 17.66
N ASN A 125 19.41 -3.96 16.84
CA ASN A 125 20.14 -2.76 16.43
C ASN A 125 19.58 -1.46 17.04
N PHE A 126 18.58 -1.53 17.93
CA PHE A 126 17.95 -0.35 18.54
C PHE A 126 18.91 0.51 19.38
N SER A 127 20.01 -0.06 19.86
CA SER A 127 21.06 0.70 20.56
C SER A 127 21.96 1.51 19.61
N SER A 128 21.92 1.25 18.30
CA SER A 128 22.78 1.90 17.32
C SER A 128 22.15 3.19 16.79
N LEU A 129 22.90 4.30 16.89
CA LEU A 129 22.49 5.57 16.28
C LEU A 129 22.40 5.48 14.75
N GLY A 130 23.29 4.69 14.13
CA GLY A 130 23.29 4.47 12.68
C GLY A 130 22.01 3.79 12.19
N PHE A 131 21.45 2.88 12.99
CA PHE A 131 20.17 2.26 12.68
C PHE A 131 19.03 3.29 12.62
N TRP A 132 18.92 4.14 13.65
CA TRP A 132 17.89 5.18 13.68
C TRP A 132 18.07 6.23 12.58
N PHE A 133 19.31 6.57 12.23
CA PHE A 133 19.60 7.42 11.09
C PHE A 133 19.11 6.77 9.78
N GLN A 134 19.37 5.48 9.57
CA GLN A 134 18.89 4.77 8.38
C GLN A 134 17.36 4.70 8.32
N VAL A 135 16.69 4.44 9.46
CA VAL A 135 15.22 4.46 9.55
C VAL A 135 14.67 5.85 9.22
N PHE A 136 15.30 6.90 9.73
CA PHE A 136 14.93 8.28 9.42
C PHE A 136 15.10 8.61 7.94
N VAL A 137 16.26 8.29 7.34
CA VAL A 137 16.53 8.52 5.91
C VAL A 137 15.55 7.74 5.03
N THR A 138 15.33 6.46 5.34
CA THR A 138 14.37 5.59 4.63
C THR A 138 12.96 6.17 4.72
N SER A 139 12.53 6.59 5.91
CA SER A 139 11.21 7.18 6.12
C SER A 139 11.07 8.49 5.35
N LEU A 140 12.01 9.42 5.51
CA LEU A 140 11.98 10.72 4.86
C LEU A 140 11.98 10.57 3.33
N ALA A 141 12.92 9.80 2.77
CA ALA A 141 13.03 9.58 1.33
C ALA A 141 11.75 8.93 0.77
N SER A 142 11.24 7.90 1.46
CA SER A 142 10.00 7.22 1.05
C SER A 142 8.81 8.17 1.02
N HIS A 143 8.64 9.01 2.05
CA HIS A 143 7.54 9.97 2.10
C HIS A 143 7.69 11.10 1.09
N LEU A 144 8.90 11.60 0.84
CA LEU A 144 9.14 12.61 -0.21
C LEU A 144 8.79 12.07 -1.59
N VAL A 145 9.21 10.84 -1.91
CA VAL A 145 8.86 10.19 -3.18
C VAL A 145 7.35 9.92 -3.26
N LEU A 146 6.73 9.54 -2.14
CA LEU A 146 5.30 9.24 -2.08
C LEU A 146 4.43 10.46 -2.38
N LEU A 147 4.89 11.69 -2.13
CA LEU A 147 4.17 12.92 -2.53
C LEU A 147 3.90 12.98 -4.04
N VAL A 148 4.79 12.40 -4.85
CA VAL A 148 4.66 12.35 -6.32
C VAL A 148 4.04 11.03 -6.76
N VAL A 149 4.48 9.92 -6.18
CA VAL A 149 4.06 8.58 -6.60
C VAL A 149 2.61 8.28 -6.23
N ALA A 150 2.14 8.67 -5.03
CA ALA A 150 0.77 8.40 -4.61
C ALA A 150 -0.29 9.02 -5.53
N PRO A 151 -0.27 10.33 -5.85
CA PRO A 151 -1.28 10.90 -6.76
C PRO A 151 -1.19 10.30 -8.17
N TRP A 152 0.01 10.03 -8.67
CA TRP A 152 0.20 9.36 -9.96
C TRP A 152 -0.41 7.95 -9.96
N PHE A 153 -0.11 7.15 -8.93
CA PHE A 153 -0.56 5.77 -8.79
C PHE A 153 -2.09 5.68 -8.67
N PHE A 154 -2.71 6.54 -7.86
CA PHE A 154 -4.16 6.57 -7.75
C PHE A 154 -4.85 7.02 -9.04
N ASN A 155 -4.25 7.96 -9.79
CA ASN A 155 -4.78 8.32 -11.10
C ASN A 155 -4.61 7.18 -12.12
N PHE A 156 -3.53 6.41 -12.04
CA PHE A 156 -3.33 5.21 -12.84
C PHE A 156 -4.40 4.15 -12.55
N GLU A 157 -4.70 3.86 -11.28
CA GLU A 157 -5.77 2.92 -10.91
C GLU A 157 -7.15 3.39 -11.39
N ARG A 158 -7.47 4.68 -11.26
CA ARG A 158 -8.71 5.26 -11.81
C ARG A 158 -8.77 5.15 -13.33
N MET A 159 -7.66 5.39 -14.01
CA MET A 159 -7.56 5.24 -15.47
C MET A 159 -7.79 3.79 -15.89
N LEU A 160 -7.27 2.80 -15.15
CA LEU A 160 -7.54 1.38 -15.41
C LEU A 160 -9.02 1.06 -15.30
N PHE A 161 -9.72 1.58 -14.27
CA PHE A 161 -11.17 1.41 -14.15
C PHE A 161 -11.92 2.04 -15.32
N ALA A 162 -11.54 3.26 -15.73
CA ALA A 162 -12.15 3.94 -16.87
C ALA A 162 -11.94 3.16 -18.20
N LEU A 163 -10.72 2.67 -18.45
CA LEU A 163 -10.40 1.87 -19.64
C LEU A 163 -11.19 0.56 -19.69
N CYS A 164 -11.41 -0.06 -18.53
CA CYS A 164 -12.19 -1.29 -18.40
C CYS A 164 -13.69 -1.05 -18.23
N HIS A 165 -14.18 0.19 -18.37
CA HIS A 165 -15.59 0.57 -18.20
C HIS A 165 -16.20 0.09 -16.87
N MET A 166 -15.45 0.20 -15.78
CA MET A 166 -15.87 -0.22 -14.45
C MET A 166 -16.24 1.00 -13.59
N ASP A 167 -17.42 0.96 -12.97
CA ASP A 167 -17.82 2.01 -12.02
C ASP A 167 -16.89 2.06 -10.80
N THR A 168 -16.81 3.20 -10.12
CA THR A 168 -16.03 3.34 -8.88
C THR A 168 -16.88 3.16 -7.62
N GLU A 169 -18.20 3.03 -7.76
CA GLU A 169 -19.08 2.82 -6.62
C GLU A 169 -19.10 1.33 -6.21
N PRO A 170 -18.90 1.00 -4.92
CA PRO A 170 -19.12 -0.33 -4.40
C PRO A 170 -20.62 -0.53 -4.28
N GLU A 171 -21.12 -1.56 -4.95
CA GLU A 171 -22.54 -1.94 -4.93
C GLU A 171 -23.08 -2.30 -3.52
N ASP A 172 -22.21 -2.45 -2.51
CA ASP A 172 -22.60 -2.81 -1.12
C ASP A 172 -22.97 -1.61 -0.23
N PHE A 173 -22.98 -0.39 -0.78
CA PHE A 173 -23.43 0.77 -0.01
C PHE A 173 -24.95 0.77 0.14
N PRO A 174 -25.49 1.07 1.33
CA PRO A 174 -26.91 1.37 1.44
C PRO A 174 -27.19 2.60 0.56
N ILE A 175 -28.08 2.43 -0.41
CA ILE A 175 -28.67 3.54 -1.16
C ILE A 175 -29.40 4.37 -0.10
N LEU A 176 -28.85 5.54 0.23
CA LEU A 176 -29.53 6.52 1.08
C LEU A 176 -30.64 7.21 0.27
#